data_AF-A0A7W4UFU9-F1
#
_entry.id   AF-A0A7W4UFU9-F1
#
_cell.length_a   1.000
_cell.length_b   1.000
_cell.length_c   1.000
_cell.angle_alpha   90.00
_cell.angle_beta   90.00
_cell.angle_gamma   90.00
#
_symmetry.space_group_name_H-M   'P 1'
#
loop_
_entity.id
_entity.type
_entity.pdbx_description
1 polymer ?
#
loop_
_entity_poly.entity_id
_entity_poly.type
_entity_poly.pdbx_seq_one_letter_code
_entity_poly.pdbx_strand_id
1 'polypeptide(L)'
;MRTTPRRAARAVGLAALVGVLTGCAGPVASGSAPADVPADAATYRCLDLAFPADALAAGRTADTLDVGRPALEGVEVPVVDAAEWVVVEEGESRVALLRELEVPDDSLGDGHPRTHQRLVIEVLDGDTGWMLTASGTCALHRELDGLPAAALALDPRHPADPASTRLHLLVQEDACASGGTAEGRVRLVELVEDGPTVDLAVVVDPLDTASCPAHPPTPFVVELSAPLGPRTVRDVGLVPTRDLTTP
;
A
#
# COMPACT_ATOMS: atom_id res chain seq x y z
N MET A 1 -7.38 -7.33 -88.02
CA MET A 1 -5.93 -7.12 -87.81
C MET A 1 -5.42 -8.11 -86.76
N ARG A 2 -4.58 -9.05 -87.21
CA ARG A 2 -3.37 -9.63 -86.58
C ARG A 2 -3.46 -10.11 -85.12
N THR A 3 -3.63 -11.41 -84.86
CA THR A 3 -2.60 -12.49 -84.73
C THR A 3 -1.70 -12.40 -83.48
N THR A 4 -1.89 -13.41 -82.62
CA THR A 4 -1.06 -14.03 -81.54
C THR A 4 0.47 -14.01 -81.76
N PRO A 5 1.38 -14.16 -80.74
CA PRO A 5 1.50 -15.41 -79.95
C PRO A 5 2.20 -15.45 -78.55
N ARG A 6 1.98 -16.59 -77.87
CA ARG A 6 2.87 -17.51 -77.08
C ARG A 6 3.80 -17.07 -75.92
N ARG A 7 3.53 -17.73 -74.78
CA ARG A 7 4.39 -18.53 -73.86
C ARG A 7 5.66 -17.91 -73.24
N ALA A 8 5.72 -17.96 -71.90
CA ALA A 8 6.82 -18.61 -71.17
C ALA A 8 6.37 -18.99 -69.75
N ALA A 9 6.59 -20.25 -69.39
CA ALA A 9 6.44 -20.76 -68.03
C ALA A 9 7.64 -20.34 -67.17
N ARG A 10 7.39 -19.97 -65.92
CA ARG A 10 8.38 -20.08 -64.83
C ARG A 10 7.67 -20.54 -63.56
N ALA A 11 8.04 -21.74 -63.13
CA ALA A 11 7.82 -22.24 -61.79
C ALA A 11 8.84 -21.57 -60.85
N VAL A 12 8.36 -20.96 -59.76
CA VAL A 12 9.09 -20.64 -58.52
C VAL A 12 7.97 -20.60 -57.48
N GLY A 13 7.83 -21.56 -56.58
CA GLY A 13 8.70 -21.73 -55.43
C GLY A 13 7.85 -21.41 -54.20
N LEU A 14 7.25 -22.44 -53.62
CA LEU A 14 6.47 -22.40 -52.40
C LEU A 14 7.42 -22.05 -51.24
N ALA A 15 7.35 -20.82 -50.72
CA ALA A 15 8.01 -20.45 -49.47
C ALA A 15 6.93 -20.28 -48.39
N ALA A 16 6.72 -21.33 -47.61
CA ALA A 16 5.94 -21.26 -46.38
C ALA A 16 6.71 -20.41 -45.37
N LEU A 17 6.32 -19.15 -45.19
CA LEU A 17 6.75 -18.34 -44.05
C LEU A 17 6.00 -18.85 -42.81
N VAL A 18 6.69 -19.66 -42.01
CA VAL A 18 6.33 -19.94 -40.63
C VAL A 18 6.68 -18.69 -39.81
N GLY A 19 5.68 -17.87 -39.52
CA GLY A 19 5.81 -16.76 -38.59
C GLY A 19 5.90 -17.28 -37.17
N VAL A 20 7.10 -17.24 -36.59
CA VAL A 20 7.33 -17.50 -35.17
C VAL A 20 6.85 -16.27 -34.41
N LEU A 21 5.69 -16.37 -33.75
CA LEU A 21 5.23 -15.40 -32.77
C LEU A 21 6.06 -15.58 -31.49
N THR A 22 7.13 -14.80 -31.34
CA THR A 22 7.82 -14.63 -30.06
C THR A 22 6.95 -13.76 -29.15
N GLY A 23 6.12 -14.41 -28.34
CA GLY A 23 5.41 -13.77 -27.24
C GLY A 23 6.40 -13.47 -26.11
N CYS A 24 6.61 -12.19 -25.82
CA CYS A 24 7.33 -11.73 -24.63
C CYS A 24 6.42 -11.94 -23.41
N ALA A 25 6.42 -13.14 -22.84
CA ALA A 25 5.95 -13.35 -21.48
C ALA A 25 7.06 -12.86 -20.54
N GLY A 26 6.89 -11.66 -19.98
CA GLY A 26 7.76 -11.18 -18.92
C GLY A 26 7.70 -12.12 -17.71
N PRO A 27 8.80 -12.27 -16.96
CA PRO A 27 8.81 -13.08 -15.76
C PRO A 27 7.85 -12.48 -14.72
N VAL A 28 6.81 -13.23 -14.38
CA VAL A 28 5.94 -12.90 -13.25
C VAL A 28 6.71 -13.27 -11.98
N ALA A 29 6.92 -12.29 -11.10
CA ALA A 29 7.50 -12.54 -9.79
C ALA A 29 6.50 -13.36 -8.95
N SER A 30 6.94 -14.49 -8.40
CA SER A 30 6.16 -15.32 -7.46
C SER A 30 6.94 -15.41 -6.15
N GLY A 31 6.30 -15.04 -5.03
CA GLY A 31 6.88 -15.12 -3.69
C GLY A 31 6.09 -16.10 -2.81
N SER A 32 6.79 -16.86 -1.97
CA SER A 32 6.22 -17.69 -0.91
C SER A 32 6.48 -17.03 0.45
N ALA A 33 5.50 -17.02 1.35
CA ALA A 33 5.57 -16.29 2.62
C ALA A 33 6.59 -16.91 3.62
N PRO A 34 7.32 -16.08 4.41
CA PRO A 34 8.20 -16.53 5.50
C PRO A 34 7.42 -16.87 6.78
N ALA A 35 8.09 -17.57 7.73
CA ALA A 35 7.50 -18.11 8.96
C ALA A 35 7.69 -17.19 10.20
N ASP A 36 6.62 -17.11 11.01
CA ASP A 36 6.45 -16.64 12.41
C ASP A 36 7.43 -15.61 13.00
N VAL A 37 7.04 -14.33 12.94
CA VAL A 37 7.61 -13.20 13.70
C VAL A 37 6.80 -13.00 14.99
N PRO A 38 7.43 -12.85 16.19
CA PRO A 38 6.70 -12.60 17.43
C PRO A 38 5.94 -11.26 17.39
N ALA A 39 4.68 -11.28 17.85
CA ALA A 39 3.69 -10.20 17.73
C ALA A 39 3.95 -8.92 18.57
N ASP A 40 4.98 -8.91 19.42
CA ASP A 40 5.14 -7.91 20.50
C ASP A 40 5.98 -6.65 20.15
N ALA A 41 6.25 -6.40 18.87
CA ALA A 41 6.92 -5.17 18.42
C ALA A 41 6.26 -4.56 17.18
N ALA A 42 4.96 -4.80 16.97
CA ALA A 42 4.26 -4.21 15.84
C ALA A 42 4.39 -2.68 15.88
N THR A 43 4.89 -2.11 14.79
CA THR A 43 4.92 -0.66 14.58
C THR A 43 3.82 -0.33 13.58
N TYR A 44 3.12 0.77 13.82
CA TYR A 44 2.19 1.33 12.86
C TYR A 44 2.74 2.63 12.30
N ARG A 45 2.22 3.00 11.13
CA ARG A 45 2.55 4.22 10.42
C ARG A 45 1.30 4.92 9.91
N CYS A 46 1.23 6.21 10.15
CA CYS A 46 0.25 7.13 9.61
C CYS A 46 1.01 8.29 8.96
N LEU A 47 1.09 8.30 7.62
CA LEU A 47 1.99 9.20 6.88
C LEU A 47 3.45 9.03 7.35
N ASP A 48 4.12 10.11 7.74
CA ASP A 48 5.48 10.14 8.30
C ASP A 48 5.56 9.74 9.78
N LEU A 49 4.43 9.62 10.48
CA LEU A 49 4.39 9.30 11.90
C LEU A 49 4.40 7.79 12.11
N ALA A 50 5.47 7.27 12.73
CA ALA A 50 5.61 5.88 13.13
C ALA A 50 5.57 5.76 14.66
N PHE A 51 4.87 4.75 15.18
CA PHE A 51 4.69 4.54 16.62
C PHE A 51 4.40 3.06 16.93
N PRO A 52 4.67 2.61 18.16
CA PRO A 52 4.44 1.21 18.53
C PRO A 52 2.94 0.94 18.71
N ALA A 53 2.51 -0.30 18.43
CA ALA A 53 1.12 -0.71 18.47
C ALA A 53 0.50 -0.63 19.87
N ASP A 54 1.31 -0.77 20.91
CA ASP A 54 0.89 -0.66 22.30
C ASP A 54 0.45 0.76 22.66
N ALA A 55 0.97 1.80 21.99
CA ALA A 55 0.53 3.18 22.19
C ALA A 55 -0.96 3.35 21.83
N LEU A 56 -1.42 2.71 20.74
CA LEU A 56 -2.85 2.66 20.41
C LEU A 56 -3.63 1.78 21.38
N ALA A 57 -3.13 0.59 21.70
CA ALA A 57 -3.82 -0.36 22.56
C ALA A 57 -4.01 0.15 24.00
N ALA A 58 -3.05 0.95 24.51
CA ALA A 58 -3.14 1.58 25.81
C ALA A 58 -4.30 2.59 25.90
N GLY A 59 -4.73 3.16 24.76
CA GLY A 59 -5.85 4.10 24.69
C GLY A 59 -5.65 5.34 25.54
N ARG A 60 -4.39 5.74 25.77
CA ARG A 60 -4.08 6.93 26.58
C ARG A 60 -4.48 8.17 25.80
N THR A 61 -5.36 8.97 26.37
CA THR A 61 -5.94 10.13 25.69
C THR A 61 -5.21 11.44 26.01
N ALA A 62 -5.34 12.45 25.15
CA ALA A 62 -4.57 13.69 25.24
C ALA A 62 -4.92 14.54 26.48
N ASP A 63 -6.10 14.36 27.08
CA ASP A 63 -6.46 14.97 28.36
C ASP A 63 -5.60 14.46 29.54
N THR A 64 -4.88 13.35 29.34
CA THR A 64 -3.93 12.76 30.30
C THR A 64 -2.47 13.15 30.06
N LEU A 65 -2.16 14.03 29.10
CA LEU A 65 -0.81 14.55 28.89
C LEU A 65 -0.24 15.18 30.18
N ASP A 66 1.04 14.95 30.42
CA ASP A 66 1.79 15.51 31.54
C ASP A 66 2.72 16.61 31.02
N VAL A 67 3.97 16.26 30.70
CA VAL A 67 4.98 17.19 30.18
C VAL A 67 4.55 17.84 28.86
N GLY A 68 3.77 17.12 28.04
CA GLY A 68 3.29 17.59 26.75
C GLY A 68 2.02 18.44 26.82
N ARG A 69 1.42 18.66 27.99
CA ARG A 69 0.12 19.36 28.11
C ARG A 69 0.08 20.76 27.44
N PRO A 70 1.12 21.61 27.56
CA PRO A 70 1.11 22.92 26.88
C PRO A 70 1.04 22.83 25.35
N ALA A 71 1.35 21.67 24.75
CA ALA A 71 1.25 21.47 23.31
C ALA A 71 -0.19 21.67 22.79
N LEU A 72 -1.22 21.32 23.57
CA LEU A 72 -2.62 21.48 23.16
C LEU A 72 -3.05 22.94 23.03
N GLU A 73 -2.29 23.87 23.63
CA GLU A 73 -2.51 25.32 23.55
C GLU A 73 -1.49 25.98 22.59
N GLY A 74 -0.76 25.17 21.81
CA GLY A 74 0.26 25.62 20.88
C GLY A 74 -0.26 26.45 19.72
N VAL A 75 0.65 27.14 19.04
CA VAL A 75 0.34 27.95 17.87
C VAL A 75 -0.20 27.06 16.74
N GLU A 76 -1.28 27.49 16.11
CA GLU A 76 -1.98 26.77 15.01
C GLU A 76 -2.58 25.41 15.39
N VAL A 77 -2.49 25.00 16.65
CA VAL A 77 -3.13 23.78 17.14
C VAL A 77 -4.65 24.02 17.16
N PRO A 78 -5.47 23.21 16.46
CA PRO A 78 -6.91 23.37 16.47
C PRO A 78 -7.47 23.11 17.87
N VAL A 79 -8.58 23.75 18.19
CA VAL A 79 -9.35 23.39 19.39
C VAL A 79 -9.92 21.99 19.18
N VAL A 80 -9.51 21.04 20.02
CA VAL A 80 -9.92 19.63 19.97
C VAL A 80 -10.53 19.20 21.30
N ASP A 81 -11.39 18.17 21.27
CA ASP A 81 -11.73 17.43 22.47
C ASP A 81 -10.61 16.45 22.80
N ALA A 82 -9.78 16.77 23.79
CA ALA A 82 -8.59 15.99 24.12
C ALA A 82 -8.89 14.53 24.52
N ALA A 83 -10.12 14.21 24.94
CA ALA A 83 -10.53 12.84 25.26
C ALA A 83 -10.73 11.96 24.00
N GLU A 84 -10.88 12.55 22.81
CA GLU A 84 -11.02 11.81 21.54
C GLU A 84 -9.68 11.47 20.88
N TRP A 85 -8.58 12.02 21.37
CA TRP A 85 -7.26 11.89 20.75
C TRP A 85 -6.36 10.97 21.57
N VAL A 86 -5.92 9.88 20.96
CA VAL A 86 -4.92 8.97 21.52
C VAL A 86 -3.53 9.57 21.39
N VAL A 87 -2.77 9.52 22.48
CA VAL A 87 -1.37 9.95 22.53
C VAL A 87 -0.49 8.80 22.04
N VAL A 88 0.11 8.98 20.87
CA VAL A 88 1.06 8.00 20.30
C VAL A 88 2.52 8.36 20.56
N GLU A 89 2.80 9.63 20.89
CA GLU A 89 4.10 10.11 21.33
C GLU A 89 3.93 11.28 22.30
N GLU A 90 4.72 11.32 23.37
CA GLU A 90 4.82 12.47 24.27
C GLU A 90 6.26 12.64 24.76
N GLY A 91 6.75 13.86 24.66
CA GLY A 91 8.02 14.30 25.22
C GLY A 91 8.02 15.80 25.50
N GLU A 92 9.16 16.33 25.95
CA GLU A 92 9.31 17.74 26.32
C GLU A 92 9.24 18.71 25.14
N SER A 93 9.48 18.22 23.92
CA SER A 93 9.54 19.03 22.70
C SER A 93 8.65 18.53 21.57
N ARG A 94 7.92 17.43 21.78
CA ARG A 94 7.11 16.78 20.75
C ARG A 94 5.94 16.02 21.35
N VAL A 95 4.76 16.20 20.77
CA VAL A 95 3.54 15.44 21.06
C VAL A 95 2.94 15.03 19.72
N ALA A 96 2.66 13.74 19.58
CA ALA A 96 1.95 13.22 18.43
C ALA A 96 0.65 12.55 18.88
N LEU A 97 -0.44 12.97 18.25
CA LEU A 97 -1.80 12.54 18.56
C LEU A 97 -2.41 11.88 17.34
N LEU A 98 -3.23 10.86 17.58
CA LEU A 98 -4.00 10.17 16.57
C LEU A 98 -5.44 10.03 17.04
N ARG A 99 -6.40 10.13 16.13
CA ARG A 99 -7.77 9.69 16.39
C ARG A 99 -8.31 8.91 15.21
N GLU A 100 -9.23 8.00 15.47
CA GLU A 100 -10.03 7.36 14.43
C GLU A 100 -11.08 8.35 13.92
N LEU A 101 -11.36 8.29 12.62
CA LEU A 101 -12.42 9.06 11.98
C LEU A 101 -13.74 8.31 12.12
N GLU A 102 -14.79 9.01 12.53
CA GLU A 102 -16.14 8.44 12.61
C GLU A 102 -16.62 7.92 11.25
N VAL A 103 -16.26 8.62 10.18
CA VAL A 103 -16.51 8.21 8.79
C VAL A 103 -15.16 8.18 8.06
N PRO A 104 -14.75 7.03 7.50
CA PRO A 104 -13.56 6.96 6.67
C PRO A 104 -13.61 7.96 5.51
N ASP A 105 -12.52 8.68 5.29
CA ASP A 105 -12.39 9.70 4.24
C ASP A 105 -11.82 9.07 2.96
N ASP A 106 -12.67 8.89 1.96
CA ASP A 106 -12.30 8.43 0.60
C ASP A 106 -12.37 9.58 -0.43
N SER A 107 -12.12 10.82 -0.01
CA SER A 107 -12.24 11.99 -0.91
C SER A 107 -11.28 11.96 -2.10
N LEU A 108 -10.22 11.14 -2.05
CA LEU A 108 -9.32 10.93 -3.20
C LEU A 108 -9.84 9.90 -4.21
N GLY A 109 -10.74 9.00 -3.80
CA GLY A 109 -11.22 7.91 -4.64
C GLY A 109 -10.09 7.01 -5.16
N ASP A 110 -9.04 6.83 -4.36
CA ASP A 110 -7.91 5.96 -4.66
C ASP A 110 -8.15 4.51 -4.18
N GLY A 111 -9.29 4.25 -3.52
CA GLY A 111 -9.64 2.96 -2.95
C GLY A 111 -8.98 2.71 -1.59
N HIS A 112 -8.27 3.70 -1.04
CA HIS A 112 -7.59 3.62 0.25
C HIS A 112 -8.16 4.67 1.21
N PRO A 113 -9.41 4.49 1.71
CA PRO A 113 -10.03 5.46 2.60
C PRO A 113 -9.14 5.72 3.81
N ARG A 114 -8.97 6.98 4.19
CA ARG A 114 -8.28 7.35 5.41
C ARG A 114 -9.19 7.04 6.59
N THR A 115 -8.69 6.34 7.59
CA THR A 115 -9.43 6.00 8.81
C THR A 115 -9.01 6.80 10.01
N HIS A 116 -7.88 7.50 9.94
CA HIS A 116 -7.34 8.21 11.07
C HIS A 116 -6.99 9.65 10.70
N GLN A 117 -6.97 10.50 11.72
CA GLN A 117 -6.43 11.84 11.67
C GLN A 117 -5.25 11.94 12.64
N ARG A 118 -4.18 12.61 12.21
CA ARG A 118 -3.01 12.89 13.06
C ARG A 118 -2.81 14.37 13.31
N LEU A 119 -2.20 14.68 14.45
CA LEU A 119 -1.58 15.97 14.77
C LEU A 119 -0.16 15.70 15.29
N VAL A 120 0.81 16.46 14.80
CA VAL A 120 2.17 16.50 15.34
C VAL A 120 2.46 17.92 15.75
N ILE A 121 2.75 18.09 17.03
CA ILE A 121 2.97 19.38 17.68
C ILE A 121 4.38 19.35 18.25
N GLU A 122 5.20 20.32 17.88
CA GLU A 122 6.61 20.36 18.26
C GLU A 122 6.98 21.74 18.80
N VAL A 123 7.99 21.79 19.65
CA VAL A 123 8.62 23.04 20.05
C VAL A 123 9.58 23.46 18.94
N LEU A 124 9.34 24.62 18.32
CA LEU A 124 10.27 25.20 17.35
C LEU A 124 11.29 26.08 18.07
N ASP A 125 12.52 26.10 17.56
CA ASP A 125 13.58 26.96 18.07
C ASP A 125 13.15 28.44 18.07
N GLY A 126 13.44 29.17 19.16
CA GLY A 126 13.14 30.59 19.33
C GLY A 126 11.99 30.84 20.32
N ASP A 127 11.24 31.93 20.10
CA ASP A 127 10.19 32.41 21.02
C ASP A 127 8.79 31.84 20.71
N THR A 128 8.65 30.99 19.69
CA THR A 128 7.34 30.53 19.19
C THR A 128 6.68 29.49 20.09
N GLY A 129 7.45 28.76 20.89
CA GLY A 129 6.93 27.69 21.76
C GLY A 129 6.41 26.50 20.97
N TRP A 130 5.42 25.80 21.54
CA TRP A 130 4.73 24.69 20.87
C TRP A 130 3.97 25.16 19.64
N MET A 131 4.11 24.45 18.52
CA MET A 131 3.45 24.75 17.25
C MET A 131 3.02 23.47 16.55
N LEU A 132 1.86 23.50 15.89
CA LEU A 132 1.45 22.43 14.99
C LEU A 132 2.38 22.37 13.78
N THR A 133 3.19 21.31 13.66
CA THR A 133 4.12 21.15 12.53
C THR A 133 3.58 20.23 11.45
N ALA A 134 2.66 19.33 11.80
CA ALA A 134 1.96 18.52 10.81
C ALA A 134 0.54 18.14 11.24
N SER A 135 -0.37 18.07 10.26
CA SER A 135 -1.71 17.50 10.42
C SER A 135 -2.15 16.85 9.12
N GLY A 136 -3.03 15.86 9.21
CA GLY A 136 -3.57 15.18 8.02
C GLY A 136 -4.39 13.95 8.36
N THR A 137 -5.13 13.46 7.36
CA THR A 137 -5.79 12.16 7.42
C THR A 137 -4.92 11.09 6.79
N CYS A 138 -5.03 9.85 7.26
CA CYS A 138 -4.24 8.73 6.77
C CYS A 138 -5.01 7.41 6.88
N ALA A 139 -4.65 6.43 6.05
CA ALA A 139 -4.83 5.03 6.41
C ALA A 139 -3.72 4.66 7.41
N LEU A 140 -4.01 3.75 8.32
CA LEU A 140 -3.02 3.26 9.28
C LEU A 140 -2.39 1.99 8.73
N HIS A 141 -1.08 2.01 8.51
CA HIS A 141 -0.32 0.90 7.92
C HIS A 141 0.47 0.18 9.00
N ARG A 142 0.57 -1.14 8.92
CA ARG A 142 1.55 -1.93 9.67
C ARG A 142 2.93 -1.74 9.07
N GLU A 143 3.94 -1.72 9.92
CA GLU A 143 5.31 -1.92 9.52
C GLU A 143 5.63 -3.42 9.59
N LEU A 144 6.12 -3.97 8.48
CA LEU A 144 6.41 -5.38 8.25
C LEU A 144 7.84 -5.48 7.72
N ASP A 145 8.69 -6.29 8.36
CA ASP A 145 10.13 -6.35 8.06
C ASP A 145 10.83 -4.97 8.07
N GLY A 146 10.37 -4.03 8.91
CA GLY A 146 10.91 -2.66 8.98
C GLY A 146 10.50 -1.75 7.81
N LEU A 147 9.52 -2.16 7.00
CA LEU A 147 8.96 -1.39 5.90
C LEU A 147 7.44 -1.22 6.07
N PRO A 148 6.86 -0.07 5.67
CA PRO A 148 5.41 0.06 5.68
C PRO A 148 4.76 -0.90 4.69
N ALA A 149 3.62 -1.47 5.07
CA ALA A 149 2.78 -2.23 4.16
C ALA A 149 2.34 -1.35 2.98
N ALA A 150 2.50 -1.87 1.77
CA ALA A 150 2.06 -1.21 0.55
C ALA A 150 0.53 -1.26 0.43
N ALA A 151 -0.03 -0.26 -0.22
CA ALA A 151 -1.45 -0.22 -0.52
C ALA A 151 -1.80 -1.20 -1.65
N LEU A 152 -2.88 -1.95 -1.48
CA LEU A 152 -3.27 -3.05 -2.37
C LEU A 152 -4.65 -2.85 -2.98
N ALA A 153 -4.85 -3.37 -4.19
CA ALA A 153 -6.14 -3.49 -4.85
C ALA A 153 -6.18 -4.71 -5.78
N LEU A 154 -7.38 -5.18 -6.13
CA LEU A 154 -7.55 -6.22 -7.15
C LEU A 154 -7.30 -5.66 -8.55
N ASP A 155 -6.59 -6.39 -9.42
CA ASP A 155 -6.35 -5.94 -10.80
C ASP A 155 -7.63 -6.05 -11.65
N PRO A 156 -8.23 -4.93 -12.10
CA PRO A 156 -9.46 -4.97 -12.91
C PRO A 156 -9.24 -5.59 -14.30
N ARG A 157 -7.99 -5.70 -14.78
CA ARG A 157 -7.67 -6.37 -16.05
C ARG A 157 -7.66 -7.89 -15.92
N HIS A 158 -7.54 -8.39 -14.69
CA HIS A 158 -7.57 -9.82 -14.37
C HIS A 158 -8.50 -10.04 -13.18
N PRO A 159 -9.83 -9.95 -13.39
CA PRO A 159 -10.80 -10.13 -12.31
C PRO A 159 -10.57 -11.45 -11.55
N ALA A 160 -10.78 -11.41 -10.24
CA ALA A 160 -10.62 -12.58 -9.39
C ALA A 160 -11.52 -13.74 -9.87
N ASP A 161 -10.90 -14.87 -10.20
CA ASP A 161 -11.58 -16.09 -10.66
C ASP A 161 -11.62 -17.12 -9.52
N PRO A 162 -12.80 -17.51 -9.02
CA PRO A 162 -12.95 -18.56 -8.01
C PRO A 162 -12.29 -19.90 -8.36
N ALA A 163 -12.12 -20.22 -9.65
CA ALA A 163 -11.47 -21.45 -10.07
C ALA A 163 -9.94 -21.34 -10.16
N SER A 164 -9.39 -20.12 -10.04
CA SER A 164 -7.96 -19.84 -10.20
C SER A 164 -7.23 -19.95 -8.86
N THR A 165 -5.99 -20.44 -8.91
CA THR A 165 -5.01 -20.34 -7.81
C THR A 165 -4.17 -19.08 -7.91
N ARG A 166 -4.42 -18.22 -8.89
CA ARG A 166 -3.69 -16.96 -9.11
C ARG A 166 -4.56 -15.78 -8.75
N LEU A 167 -4.03 -14.95 -7.86
CA LEU A 167 -4.62 -13.69 -7.46
C LEU A 167 -3.80 -12.54 -8.05
N HIS A 168 -4.43 -11.75 -8.90
CA HIS A 168 -3.80 -10.61 -9.57
C HIS A 168 -4.10 -9.32 -8.79
N LEU A 169 -3.04 -8.64 -8.37
CA LEU A 169 -3.09 -7.45 -7.54
C LEU A 169 -2.43 -6.27 -8.24
N LEU A 170 -2.84 -5.06 -7.84
CA LEU A 170 -2.12 -3.83 -8.08
C LEU A 170 -1.52 -3.37 -6.75
N VAL A 171 -0.20 -3.15 -6.74
CA VAL A 171 0.55 -2.69 -5.57
C VAL A 171 0.92 -1.23 -5.77
N GLN A 172 0.44 -0.38 -4.87
CA GLN A 172 0.78 1.03 -4.80
C GLN A 172 1.84 1.22 -3.73
N GLU A 173 3.04 1.65 -4.14
CA GLU A 173 4.09 2.02 -3.18
C GLU A 173 3.90 3.47 -2.71
N ASP A 174 4.19 3.72 -1.43
CA ASP A 174 4.21 5.07 -0.87
C ASP A 174 5.56 5.76 -1.04
N ALA A 175 6.63 4.96 -1.20
CA ALA A 175 7.97 5.46 -1.39
C ALA A 175 8.15 6.13 -2.76
N CYS A 176 9.06 7.08 -2.82
CA CYS A 176 9.39 7.77 -4.07
C CYS A 176 10.05 6.80 -5.06
N ALA A 177 9.58 6.80 -6.31
CA ALA A 177 9.99 5.83 -7.33
C ALA A 177 10.55 6.46 -8.62
N SER A 178 10.77 7.78 -8.64
CA SER A 178 11.13 8.54 -9.85
C SER A 178 10.22 8.25 -11.06
N GLY A 179 8.94 7.94 -10.81
CA GLY A 179 7.93 7.64 -11.82
C GLY A 179 7.98 6.22 -12.38
N GLY A 180 8.87 5.37 -11.86
CA GLY A 180 8.95 3.95 -12.18
C GLY A 180 7.97 3.10 -11.39
N THR A 181 7.81 1.84 -11.80
CA THR A 181 7.07 0.83 -11.03
C THR A 181 7.94 0.22 -9.93
N ALA A 182 7.32 -0.59 -9.07
CA ALA A 182 7.95 -1.44 -8.07
C ALA A 182 8.34 -2.84 -8.59
N GLU A 183 8.44 -3.04 -9.91
CA GLU A 183 8.76 -4.35 -10.48
C GLU A 183 10.10 -4.87 -9.91
N GLY A 184 10.07 -6.11 -9.40
CA GLY A 184 11.22 -6.74 -8.74
C GLY A 184 11.52 -6.27 -7.31
N ARG A 185 10.77 -5.30 -6.79
CA ARG A 185 10.89 -4.77 -5.40
C ARG A 185 9.70 -5.12 -4.50
N VAL A 186 8.62 -5.65 -5.09
CA VAL A 186 7.44 -6.11 -4.35
C VAL A 186 7.74 -7.45 -3.65
N ARG A 187 7.46 -7.53 -2.34
CA ARG A 187 7.58 -8.76 -1.54
C ARG A 187 6.29 -9.08 -0.81
N LEU A 188 5.82 -10.32 -0.94
CA LEU A 188 4.75 -10.88 -0.12
C LEU A 188 5.32 -11.28 1.24
N VAL A 189 4.87 -10.62 2.31
CA VAL A 189 5.38 -10.84 3.68
C VAL A 189 4.44 -11.70 4.49
N GLU A 190 3.14 -11.56 4.28
CA GLU A 190 2.11 -12.34 4.98
C GLU A 190 1.15 -12.94 3.94
N LEU A 191 0.85 -14.23 4.09
CA LEU A 191 -0.20 -14.92 3.34
C LEU A 191 -0.82 -15.99 4.24
N VAL A 192 -2.07 -15.78 4.63
CA VAL A 192 -2.86 -16.73 5.41
C VAL A 192 -4.10 -17.10 4.63
N GLU A 193 -4.19 -18.38 4.25
CA GLU A 193 -5.36 -18.95 3.59
C GLU A 193 -6.22 -19.68 4.63
N ASP A 194 -7.16 -18.96 5.24
CA ASP A 194 -8.16 -19.54 6.14
C ASP A 194 -9.47 -19.78 5.36
N GLY A 195 -10.25 -20.80 5.71
CA GLY A 195 -11.41 -21.26 4.92
C GLY A 195 -12.27 -20.16 4.27
N PRO A 196 -12.66 -19.08 4.98
CA PRO A 196 -13.46 -17.99 4.40
C PRO A 196 -12.65 -16.85 3.77
N THR A 197 -11.34 -16.73 4.03
CA THR A 197 -10.55 -15.54 3.73
C THR A 197 -9.14 -15.84 3.21
N VAL A 198 -8.64 -14.97 2.35
CA VAL A 198 -7.23 -14.93 1.96
C VAL A 198 -6.67 -13.61 2.46
N ASP A 199 -5.92 -13.66 3.55
CA ASP A 199 -5.31 -12.51 4.18
C ASP A 199 -3.88 -12.36 3.67
N LEU A 200 -3.53 -11.16 3.23
CA LEU A 200 -2.19 -10.92 2.71
C LEU A 200 -1.69 -9.52 3.03
N ALA A 201 -0.38 -9.40 3.13
CA ALA A 201 0.30 -8.13 3.22
C ALA A 201 1.58 -8.16 2.38
N VAL A 202 1.84 -7.03 1.75
CA VAL A 202 2.94 -6.84 0.81
C VAL A 202 3.72 -5.61 1.23
N VAL A 203 5.03 -5.66 1.05
CA VAL A 203 5.91 -4.51 1.20
C VAL A 203 6.64 -4.24 -0.13
N VAL A 204 7.16 -3.03 -0.27
CA VAL A 204 7.97 -2.64 -1.41
C VAL A 204 9.32 -2.14 -0.89
N ASP A 205 10.40 -2.77 -1.34
CA ASP A 205 11.74 -2.30 -0.99
C ASP A 205 12.00 -0.94 -1.68
N PRO A 206 12.35 0.12 -0.92
CA PRO A 206 12.47 1.47 -1.46
C PRO A 206 13.72 1.64 -2.33
N LEU A 207 13.73 2.69 -3.16
CA LEU A 207 14.93 3.14 -3.86
C LEU A 207 15.72 4.14 -3.00
N ASP A 208 17.03 3.95 -2.88
CA ASP A 208 17.90 4.83 -2.06
C ASP A 208 17.87 6.30 -2.52
N THR A 209 17.82 6.52 -3.83
CA THR A 209 17.81 7.86 -4.43
C THR A 209 16.70 7.95 -5.45
N ALA A 210 15.54 8.42 -5.03
CA ALA A 210 14.41 8.64 -5.92
C ALA A 210 13.75 10.00 -5.70
N SER A 211 13.29 10.57 -6.81
CA SER A 211 12.38 11.71 -6.79
C SER A 211 10.94 11.22 -6.64
N CYS A 212 10.04 12.11 -6.22
CA CYS A 212 8.65 11.78 -5.90
C CYS A 212 7.65 12.33 -6.94
N PRO A 213 7.79 12.08 -8.26
CA PRO A 213 6.64 12.22 -9.14
C PRO A 213 5.68 11.05 -8.88
N ALA A 214 4.41 11.22 -9.26
CA ALA A 214 3.45 10.11 -9.23
C ALA A 214 3.94 8.94 -10.09
N HIS A 215 3.69 7.71 -9.63
CA HIS A 215 4.02 6.46 -10.32
C HIS A 215 2.78 5.58 -10.47
N PRO A 216 2.73 4.77 -11.54
CA PRO A 216 1.62 3.83 -11.72
C PRO A 216 1.69 2.67 -10.71
N PRO A 217 0.53 2.07 -10.34
CA PRO A 217 0.50 0.84 -9.57
C PRO A 217 1.25 -0.30 -10.28
N THR A 218 1.87 -1.18 -9.50
CA THR A 218 2.67 -2.30 -10.00
C THR A 218 1.85 -3.58 -10.00
N PRO A 219 1.64 -4.23 -11.16
CA PRO A 219 1.00 -5.55 -11.19
C PRO A 219 1.83 -6.58 -10.42
N PHE A 220 1.15 -7.36 -9.57
CA PHE A 220 1.75 -8.41 -8.77
C PHE A 220 0.85 -9.64 -8.73
N VAL A 221 1.42 -10.84 -8.75
CA VAL A 221 0.65 -12.09 -8.73
C VAL A 221 1.00 -12.90 -7.50
N VAL A 222 -0.02 -13.23 -6.72
CA VAL A 222 0.08 -14.15 -5.59
C VAL A 222 -0.41 -15.53 -6.05
N GLU A 223 0.41 -16.55 -5.82
CA GLU A 223 0.06 -17.95 -6.05
C GLU A 223 -0.52 -18.53 -4.74
N LEU A 224 -1.76 -18.99 -4.80
CA LEU A 224 -2.51 -19.62 -3.70
C LEU A 224 -2.29 -21.14 -3.70
N SER A 225 -2.36 -21.75 -2.52
CA SER A 225 -2.27 -23.21 -2.37
C SER A 225 -3.52 -23.95 -2.86
N ALA A 226 -4.67 -23.27 -2.94
CA ALA A 226 -5.93 -23.79 -3.47
C ALA A 226 -6.68 -22.73 -4.30
N PRO A 227 -7.62 -23.13 -5.17
CA PRO A 227 -8.45 -22.18 -5.93
C PRO A 227 -9.18 -21.20 -5.03
N LEU A 228 -9.23 -19.90 -5.40
CA LEU A 228 -9.78 -18.82 -4.57
C LEU A 228 -11.17 -19.15 -4.02
N GLY A 229 -12.02 -19.79 -4.82
CA GLY A 229 -13.37 -20.15 -4.42
C GLY A 229 -14.19 -18.91 -4.02
N PRO A 230 -15.03 -19.01 -2.98
CA PRO A 230 -15.82 -17.88 -2.49
C PRO A 230 -15.08 -17.01 -1.46
N ARG A 231 -13.76 -17.21 -1.28
CA ARG A 231 -13.00 -16.54 -0.21
C ARG A 231 -12.90 -15.04 -0.46
N THR A 232 -13.04 -14.26 0.59
CA THR A 232 -12.77 -12.83 0.56
C THR A 232 -11.27 -12.59 0.64
N VAL A 233 -10.73 -11.75 -0.24
CA VAL A 233 -9.32 -11.35 -0.17
C VAL A 233 -9.22 -10.10 0.70
N ARG A 234 -8.32 -10.09 1.68
CA ARG A 234 -8.16 -8.98 2.63
C ARG A 234 -6.72 -8.50 2.72
N ASP A 235 -6.56 -7.18 2.82
CA ASP A 235 -5.31 -6.51 3.15
C ASP A 235 -5.18 -6.43 4.67
N VAL A 236 -4.28 -7.25 5.21
CA VAL A 236 -3.92 -7.23 6.64
C VAL A 236 -2.75 -6.29 6.93
N GLY A 237 -2.21 -5.63 5.92
CA GLY A 237 -1.24 -4.55 6.07
C GLY A 237 -1.86 -3.24 6.56
N LEU A 238 -3.17 -3.07 6.41
CA LEU A 238 -3.93 -1.93 6.91
C LEU A 238 -4.62 -2.22 8.26
N VAL A 239 -4.84 -1.15 9.03
CA VAL A 239 -5.56 -1.17 10.30
C VAL A 239 -6.74 -0.17 10.25
N PRO A 240 -7.99 -0.64 10.41
CA PRO A 240 -8.40 -2.05 10.47
C PRO A 240 -8.14 -2.78 9.14
N THR A 241 -8.06 -4.11 9.20
CA THR A 241 -8.01 -5.00 8.02
C THR A 241 -9.15 -4.69 7.06
N ARG A 242 -8.90 -4.77 5.75
CA ARG A 242 -9.89 -4.43 4.72
C ARG A 242 -10.04 -5.49 3.65
N ASP A 243 -11.25 -5.64 3.16
CA ASP A 243 -11.52 -6.42 1.96
C ASP A 243 -10.95 -5.68 0.74
N LEU A 244 -10.25 -6.40 -0.13
CA LEU A 244 -9.74 -5.84 -1.37
C LEU A 244 -10.85 -5.71 -2.40
N THR A 245 -10.92 -4.54 -3.03
CA THR A 245 -11.80 -4.25 -4.16
C THR A 245 -10.97 -3.92 -5.40
N THR A 246 -11.64 -3.88 -6.55
CA THR A 246 -11.06 -3.19 -7.72
C THR A 246 -11.08 -1.68 -7.48
N PRO A 247 -10.05 -0.92 -7.92
CA PRO A 247 -10.05 0.55 -7.88
C PRO A 247 -11.17 1.17 -8.72
#